data_AF-A0A951XEZ1-F1
#
_entry.id   AF-A0A951XEZ1-F1
#
_cell.length_a   1.000
_cell.length_b   1.000
_cell.length_c   1.000
_cell.angle_alpha   90.00
_cell.angle_beta   90.00
_cell.angle_gamma   90.00
#
_symmetry.space_group_name_H-M   'P 1'
#
loop_
_entity.id
_entity.type
_entity.pdbx_description
1 polymer ?
#
loop_
_entity_poly.entity_id
_entity_poly.type
_entity_poly.pdbx_seq_one_letter_code
_entity_poly.pdbx_strand_id
1 'polypeptide(L)'
;MRFPLPRKYRHSLLLVLCCAGGALLAPLASAQDNAALVERARQANDRRLFDQARADLAIVLARSSWNEGALLEQARLLYFERKLEEAWKTVNALLGEYPRNATALNLRGLLNLEWKKDHNTALADFTSAVQHDPQLAKAHINRARVLRMLQRPAEALEDADAAIELEPENSGFRWIRGLIFIDLKQPIRGLENFNDAIDLSPNDAELLVRRAILIHELNEPKSRYEDFEAIKTDVDRALELVPDHPEALFLLGQYHEFKEDPAAAFDSYFRGYRKLPQDARMWNGLQRTCRSQFEEGRDPARVYQILEDFKAAFASSDYALEQGRLLAAVFAFIPSGVAGTDPVRLRQDDYLESLLRANPGNLRLLYHLHARVIGAKAEQAMRAIVRDHDPAKDKPFAVLAALEVAENVQMRGGLTTEQQAKDYKEAGEWLMKAVELDPNSDRVKRAVEKYNKRTNSFTAERAAEAKTNADMAAQFESLSTRFRQARDYIEGTDRTAAQHMARAQEVLRTSKDANRGDMNRSRTYKQMAWDAKKSSMVGVDQLIKDLGAFRDRFPNAPRKIRDWTDEALNWLTYKRSEFAEIQQKFQ
;
A
#
# COMPACT_ATOMS: atom_id res chain seq x y z
N MET A 1 47.14 58.50 62.78
CA MET A 1 47.32 59.92 62.43
C MET A 1 45.95 60.55 62.19
N ARG A 2 45.62 61.64 62.92
CA ARG A 2 44.38 62.41 62.71
C ARG A 2 44.54 63.29 61.46
N PHE A 3 43.71 63.09 60.44
CA PHE A 3 43.50 64.06 59.36
C PHE A 3 42.01 64.43 59.32
N PRO A 4 41.64 65.73 59.29
CA PRO A 4 40.25 66.13 59.14
C PRO A 4 39.90 66.18 57.65
N LEU A 5 39.09 65.23 57.18
CA LEU A 5 38.56 65.25 55.81
C LEU A 5 37.25 66.07 55.74
N PRO A 6 37.00 66.84 54.66
CA PRO A 6 35.80 67.68 54.51
C PRO A 6 34.50 66.86 54.42
N ARG A 7 33.40 67.43 54.93
CA ARG A 7 32.06 66.81 55.04
C ARG A 7 31.48 66.19 53.76
N LYS A 8 31.98 66.55 52.56
CA LYS A 8 31.47 66.04 51.27
C LYS A 8 31.92 64.61 50.91
N TYR A 9 32.90 64.02 51.61
CA TYR A 9 33.38 62.65 51.33
C TYR A 9 32.95 61.59 52.36
N ARG A 10 32.14 61.95 53.37
CA ARG A 10 31.67 61.00 54.40
C ARG A 10 30.65 59.98 53.88
N HIS A 11 29.88 60.30 52.84
CA HIS A 11 28.87 59.38 52.30
C HIS A 11 29.47 58.35 51.32
N SER A 12 30.56 58.70 50.62
CA SER A 12 31.21 57.78 49.68
C SER A 12 32.04 56.70 50.38
N LEU A 13 32.64 56.98 51.54
CA LEU A 13 33.41 55.98 52.29
C LEU A 13 32.52 55.01 53.10
N LEU A 14 31.34 55.46 53.54
CA LEU A 14 30.36 54.61 54.23
C LEU A 14 29.66 53.63 53.26
N LEU A 15 29.51 53.98 51.99
CA LEU A 15 29.01 53.06 50.97
C LEU A 15 30.06 52.00 50.56
N VAL A 16 31.34 52.37 50.50
CA VAL A 16 32.42 51.40 50.25
C VAL A 16 32.64 50.47 51.47
N LEU A 17 32.44 50.96 52.69
CA LEU A 17 32.54 50.13 53.91
C LEU A 17 31.26 49.33 54.22
N CYS A 18 30.06 49.76 53.81
CA CYS A 18 28.84 48.95 53.94
C CYS A 18 28.73 47.84 52.89
N CYS A 19 29.27 48.01 51.68
CA CYS A 19 29.36 46.92 50.70
C CYS A 19 30.47 45.90 51.04
N ALA A 20 31.47 46.29 51.84
CA ALA A 20 32.48 45.37 52.38
C ALA A 20 32.09 44.73 53.73
N GLY A 21 31.10 45.29 54.43
CA GLY A 21 30.73 44.90 55.80
C GLY A 21 29.80 43.69 55.94
N GLY A 22 29.27 43.14 54.83
CA GLY A 22 28.46 41.92 54.83
C GLY A 22 29.23 40.65 54.40
N ALA A 23 30.49 40.79 54.00
CA ALA A 23 31.31 39.71 53.44
C ALA A 23 32.61 39.46 54.23
N LEU A 24 32.59 39.72 55.54
CA LEU A 24 33.67 39.37 56.45
C LEU A 24 33.14 38.35 57.45
N LEU A 25 33.68 37.13 57.34
CA LEU A 25 33.42 35.89 58.10
C LEU A 25 32.56 34.82 57.39
N ALA A 26 32.67 34.67 56.07
CA ALA A 26 32.87 33.32 55.55
C ALA A 26 34.39 33.10 55.54
N PRO A 27 34.93 31.99 56.07
CA PRO A 27 36.34 31.72 55.90
C PRO A 27 36.63 31.72 54.39
N LEU A 28 37.74 32.32 53.97
CA LEU A 28 38.31 32.08 52.65
C LEU A 28 38.52 30.57 52.56
N ALA A 29 37.51 29.88 52.04
CA ALA A 29 37.51 28.45 51.88
C ALA A 29 38.72 28.10 51.00
N SER A 30 39.56 27.23 51.53
CA SER A 30 40.84 26.86 50.96
C SER A 30 40.66 26.21 49.58
N ALA A 31 41.73 26.13 48.79
CA ALA A 31 41.72 25.33 47.54
C ALA A 31 41.27 23.88 47.79
N GLN A 32 41.51 23.36 49.00
CA GLN A 32 41.08 22.04 49.46
C GLN A 32 39.55 21.93 49.57
N ASP A 33 38.86 23.01 49.94
CA ASP A 33 37.40 23.06 50.00
C ASP A 33 36.77 23.06 48.60
N ASN A 34 37.40 23.71 47.61
CA ASN A 34 36.92 23.67 46.23
C ASN A 34 37.10 22.28 45.60
N ALA A 35 38.24 21.62 45.84
CA ALA A 35 38.47 20.26 45.34
C ALA A 35 37.45 19.26 45.90
N ALA A 36 37.13 19.36 47.20
CA ALA A 36 36.11 18.52 47.83
C ALA A 36 34.70 18.75 47.24
N LEU A 37 34.35 20.00 46.94
CA LEU A 37 33.06 20.34 46.31
C LEU A 37 32.99 19.83 44.86
N VAL A 38 34.05 19.95 44.08
CA VAL A 38 34.10 19.40 42.71
C VAL A 38 33.96 17.89 42.72
N GLU A 39 34.65 17.20 43.63
CA GLU A 39 34.55 15.73 43.75
C GLU A 39 33.15 15.30 44.18
N ARG A 40 32.52 16.03 45.12
CA ARG A 40 31.12 15.78 45.49
C ARG A 40 30.17 16.01 44.32
N ALA A 41 30.40 17.05 43.52
CA ALA A 41 29.62 17.33 42.32
C ALA A 41 29.78 16.22 41.26
N ARG A 42 30.99 15.71 41.06
CA ARG A 42 31.27 14.56 40.17
C ARG A 42 30.48 13.32 40.60
N GLN A 43 30.56 12.95 41.88
CA GLN A 43 29.82 11.80 42.41
C GLN A 43 28.31 12.00 42.31
N ALA A 44 27.83 13.23 42.52
CA ALA A 44 26.42 13.57 42.32
C ALA A 44 26.02 13.46 40.85
N ASN A 45 26.85 13.92 39.90
CA ASN A 45 26.65 13.73 38.46
C ASN A 45 26.57 12.24 38.08
N ASP A 46 27.50 11.41 38.56
CA ASP A 46 27.52 9.97 38.29
C ASP A 46 26.26 9.26 38.82
N ARG A 47 25.70 9.76 39.94
CA ARG A 47 24.42 9.30 40.52
C ARG A 47 23.18 9.99 39.95
N ARG A 48 23.33 10.88 38.96
CA ARG A 48 22.26 11.70 38.37
C ARG A 48 21.53 12.62 39.36
N LEU A 49 22.19 13.05 40.42
CA LEU A 49 21.71 14.03 41.40
C LEU A 49 22.07 15.45 40.92
N PHE A 50 21.47 15.87 39.80
CA PHE A 50 21.90 17.08 39.08
C PHE A 50 21.73 18.38 39.87
N ASP A 51 20.69 18.50 40.71
CA ASP A 51 20.49 19.70 41.52
C ASP A 51 21.60 19.88 42.57
N GLN A 52 22.03 18.77 43.19
CA GLN A 52 23.13 18.78 44.14
C GLN A 52 24.44 19.15 43.44
N ALA A 53 24.75 18.50 42.32
CA ALA A 53 25.95 18.79 41.55
C ALA A 53 25.97 20.27 41.11
N ARG A 54 24.85 20.79 40.60
CA ARG A 54 24.73 22.19 40.19
C ARG A 54 24.98 23.16 41.34
N ALA A 55 24.44 22.90 42.52
CA ALA A 55 24.64 23.75 43.70
C ALA A 55 26.12 23.81 44.10
N ASP A 56 26.80 22.67 44.12
CA ASP A 56 28.22 22.57 44.48
C ASP A 56 29.10 23.30 43.47
N LEU A 57 28.83 23.10 42.17
CA LEU A 57 29.56 23.76 41.09
C LEU A 57 29.34 25.28 41.11
N ALA A 58 28.12 25.74 41.40
CA ALA A 58 27.83 27.17 41.51
C ALA A 58 28.65 27.85 42.61
N ILE A 59 28.85 27.19 43.76
CA ILE A 59 29.70 27.70 44.84
C ILE A 59 31.15 27.84 44.37
N VAL A 60 31.69 26.81 43.72
CA VAL A 60 33.09 26.83 43.24
C VAL A 60 33.29 27.88 42.15
N LEU A 61 32.39 27.96 41.17
CA LEU A 61 32.47 28.92 40.06
C LEU A 61 32.25 30.37 40.49
N ALA A 62 31.47 30.61 41.56
CA ALA A 62 31.36 31.94 42.16
C ALA A 62 32.66 32.40 42.84
N ARG A 63 33.45 31.46 43.38
CA ARG A 63 34.77 31.73 43.99
C ARG A 63 35.88 31.82 42.96
N SER A 64 35.80 31.00 41.91
CA SER A 64 36.80 30.88 40.85
C SER A 64 36.11 30.53 39.54
N SER A 65 35.81 31.57 38.74
CA SER A 65 35.05 31.44 37.49
C SER A 65 35.69 30.52 36.45
N TRP A 66 37.00 30.31 36.54
CA TRP A 66 37.79 29.48 35.62
C TRP A 66 38.33 28.21 36.30
N ASN A 67 37.67 27.71 37.35
CA ASN A 67 38.11 26.47 37.98
C ASN A 67 37.96 25.28 37.01
N GLU A 68 39.07 24.68 36.60
CA GLU A 68 39.15 23.59 35.62
C GLU A 68 38.19 22.43 35.93
N GLY A 69 38.25 21.91 37.16
CA GLY A 69 37.42 20.78 37.59
C GLY A 69 35.93 21.13 37.63
N ALA A 70 35.58 22.32 38.13
CA ALA A 70 34.19 22.75 38.19
C ALA A 70 33.59 23.00 36.79
N LEU A 71 34.34 23.62 35.88
CA LEU A 71 33.89 23.81 34.50
C LEU A 71 33.73 22.48 33.76
N LEU A 72 34.64 21.52 33.99
CA LEU A 72 34.54 20.18 33.42
C LEU A 72 33.28 19.46 33.90
N GLU A 73 33.04 19.42 35.20
CA GLU A 73 31.86 18.77 35.77
C GLU A 73 30.56 19.51 35.45
N GLN A 74 30.61 20.83 35.25
CA GLN A 74 29.48 21.60 34.74
C GLN A 74 29.16 21.23 33.29
N ALA A 75 30.17 21.14 32.42
CA ALA A 75 29.97 20.70 31.03
C ALA A 75 29.41 19.27 30.97
N ARG A 76 29.91 18.37 31.84
CA ARG A 76 29.40 16.99 31.97
C ARG A 76 27.95 16.95 32.44
N LEU A 77 27.59 17.75 33.45
CA LEU A 77 26.22 17.89 33.93
C LEU A 77 25.28 18.34 32.80
N LEU A 78 25.66 19.39 32.06
CA LEU A 78 24.88 19.90 30.93
C LEU A 78 24.73 18.86 29.82
N TYR A 79 25.77 18.06 29.56
CA TYR A 79 25.70 16.95 28.62
C TYR A 79 24.71 15.86 29.09
N PHE A 80 24.72 15.48 30.37
CA PHE A 80 23.76 14.52 30.93
C PHE A 80 22.32 15.03 30.93
N GLU A 81 22.10 16.34 31.12
CA GLU A 81 20.79 16.99 30.98
C GLU A 81 20.35 17.18 29.52
N ARG A 82 21.16 16.75 28.54
CA ARG A 82 20.94 16.95 27.10
C ARG A 82 20.88 18.43 26.67
N LYS A 83 21.45 19.35 27.45
CA LYS A 83 21.68 20.76 27.09
C LYS A 83 22.96 20.90 26.28
N LEU A 84 22.96 20.31 25.08
CA LEU A 84 24.16 20.07 24.27
C LEU A 84 24.85 21.37 23.82
N GLU A 85 24.08 22.43 23.54
CA GLU A 85 24.65 23.72 23.14
C GLU A 85 25.39 24.41 24.30
N GLU A 86 24.80 24.40 25.50
CA GLU A 86 25.44 24.96 26.69
C GLU A 86 26.68 24.14 27.07
N ALA A 87 26.57 22.80 27.07
CA ALA A 87 27.71 21.91 27.29
C ALA A 87 28.85 22.20 26.31
N TRP A 88 28.53 22.43 25.04
CA TRP A 88 29.50 22.79 24.01
C TRP A 88 30.17 24.14 24.26
N LYS A 89 29.41 25.17 24.67
CA LYS A 89 29.98 26.48 25.01
C LYS A 89 30.91 26.36 26.22
N THR A 90 30.48 25.67 27.27
CA THR A 90 31.26 25.48 28.49
C THR A 90 32.54 24.69 28.24
N VAL A 91 32.48 23.59 27.48
CA VAL A 91 33.68 22.78 27.17
C VAL A 91 34.68 23.53 26.29
N ASN A 92 34.23 24.37 25.34
CA ASN A 92 35.13 25.18 24.54
C ASN A 92 35.75 26.34 25.32
N ALA A 93 35.00 26.95 26.26
CA ALA A 93 35.57 27.93 27.17
C ALA A 93 36.65 27.29 28.07
N LEU A 94 36.36 26.10 28.63
CA LEU A 94 37.32 25.30 29.40
C LEU A 94 38.59 24.99 28.59
N LEU A 95 38.44 24.53 27.34
CA LEU A 95 39.58 24.20 26.48
C LEU A 95 40.34 25.43 25.95
N GLY A 96 39.74 26.62 26.00
CA GLY A 96 40.43 27.88 25.71
C GLY A 96 41.51 28.19 26.75
N GLU A 97 41.20 27.96 28.03
CA GLU A 97 42.13 28.18 29.15
C GLU A 97 43.00 26.94 29.44
N TYR A 98 42.43 25.75 29.27
CA TYR A 98 43.06 24.46 29.60
C TYR A 98 43.09 23.53 28.37
N PRO A 99 43.86 23.87 27.32
CA PRO A 99 43.82 23.17 26.02
C PRO A 99 44.29 21.71 26.05
N ARG A 100 45.01 21.32 27.12
CA ARG A 100 45.55 19.96 27.30
C ARG A 100 44.69 19.08 28.21
N ASN A 101 43.53 19.56 28.67
CA ASN A 101 42.66 18.75 29.52
C ASN A 101 42.04 17.60 28.70
N ALA A 102 42.59 16.39 28.88
CA ALA A 102 42.19 15.21 28.12
C ALA A 102 40.72 14.83 28.34
N THR A 103 40.18 15.01 29.55
CA THR A 103 38.77 14.69 29.84
C THR A 103 37.82 15.68 29.16
N ALA A 104 38.19 16.97 29.10
CA ALA A 104 37.45 17.99 28.38
C ALA A 104 37.51 17.78 26.86
N LEU A 105 38.68 17.42 26.31
CA LEU A 105 38.84 17.03 24.91
C LEU A 105 37.97 15.82 24.58
N ASN A 106 37.98 14.78 25.43
CA ASN A 106 37.10 13.63 25.27
C ASN A 106 35.61 14.04 25.31
N LEU A 107 35.20 14.93 26.22
CA LEU A 107 33.81 15.42 26.25
C LEU A 107 33.45 16.24 25.01
N ARG A 108 34.36 17.08 24.50
CA ARG A 108 34.14 17.81 23.24
C ARG A 108 34.05 16.85 22.05
N GLY A 109 34.89 15.81 22.01
CA GLY A 109 34.81 14.75 21.03
C GLY A 109 33.45 14.04 21.02
N LEU A 110 32.90 13.74 22.21
CA LEU A 110 31.54 13.18 22.36
C LEU A 110 30.47 14.12 21.81
N LEU A 111 30.56 15.43 22.11
CA LEU A 111 29.62 16.42 21.58
C LEU A 111 29.74 16.57 20.05
N ASN A 112 30.96 16.53 19.50
CA ASN A 112 31.18 16.53 18.06
C ASN A 112 30.51 15.31 17.40
N LEU A 113 30.67 14.14 18.00
CA LEU A 113 30.09 12.89 17.52
C LEU A 113 28.56 12.88 17.59
N GLU A 114 28.00 13.22 18.75
CA GLU A 114 26.56 13.05 19.01
C GLU A 114 25.71 14.22 18.54
N TRP A 115 26.20 15.45 18.72
CA TRP A 115 25.42 16.67 18.45
C TRP A 115 25.75 17.25 17.09
N LYS A 116 27.04 17.49 16.80
CA LYS A 116 27.47 18.08 15.52
C LYS A 116 27.48 17.07 14.37
N LYS A 117 27.51 15.78 14.68
CA LYS A 117 27.67 14.68 13.71
C LYS A 117 28.96 14.82 12.88
N ASP A 118 30.00 15.39 13.48
CA ASP A 118 31.31 15.57 12.86
C ASP A 118 32.30 14.53 13.39
N HIS A 119 32.46 13.45 12.64
CA HIS A 119 33.32 12.34 13.01
C HIS A 119 34.81 12.69 12.93
N ASN A 120 35.22 13.59 12.02
CA ASN A 120 36.63 13.93 11.85
C ASN A 120 37.12 14.82 12.99
N THR A 121 36.32 15.82 13.37
CA THR A 121 36.66 16.67 14.52
C THR A 121 36.58 15.87 15.82
N ALA A 122 35.61 14.96 15.96
CA ALA A 122 35.57 14.03 17.10
C ALA A 122 36.83 13.16 17.18
N LEU A 123 37.29 12.60 16.05
CA LEU A 123 38.51 11.80 16.00
C LEU A 123 39.75 12.61 16.43
N ALA A 124 39.87 13.85 15.96
CA ALA A 124 40.96 14.75 16.36
C ALA A 124 40.96 15.00 17.86
N ASP A 125 39.79 15.32 18.44
CA ASP A 125 39.63 15.53 19.88
C ASP A 125 39.99 14.31 20.71
N PHE A 126 39.52 13.11 20.32
CA PHE A 126 39.87 11.87 21.02
C PHE A 126 41.36 11.53 20.87
N THR A 127 41.95 11.83 19.71
CA THR A 127 43.38 11.64 19.49
C THR A 127 44.21 12.54 20.39
N SER A 128 43.85 13.83 20.49
CA SER A 128 44.51 14.75 21.42
C SER A 128 44.27 14.37 22.88
N ALA A 129 43.09 13.87 23.23
CA ALA A 129 42.81 13.36 24.57
C ALA A 129 43.75 12.20 24.94
N VAL A 130 43.89 11.20 24.06
CA VAL A 130 44.82 10.06 24.27
C VAL A 130 46.28 10.52 24.33
N GLN A 131 46.68 11.50 23.51
CA GLN A 131 48.04 12.05 23.54
C GLN A 131 48.37 12.77 24.85
N HIS A 132 47.39 13.47 25.43
CA HIS A 132 47.58 14.23 26.67
C HIS A 132 47.39 13.39 27.93
N ASP A 133 46.53 12.38 27.87
CA ASP A 133 46.38 11.38 28.94
C ASP A 133 46.21 9.97 28.33
N PRO A 134 47.32 9.24 28.17
CA PRO A 134 47.29 7.86 27.66
C PRO A 134 46.58 6.88 28.59
N GLN A 135 46.33 7.23 29.86
CA GLN A 135 45.66 6.39 30.85
C GLN A 135 44.14 6.60 30.87
N LEU A 136 43.62 7.54 30.07
CA LEU A 136 42.19 7.79 29.96
C LEU A 136 41.52 6.74 29.07
N ALA A 137 41.14 5.60 29.66
CA ALA A 137 40.51 4.48 28.95
C ALA A 137 39.28 4.89 28.11
N LYS A 138 38.47 5.82 28.63
CA LYS A 138 37.31 6.38 27.92
C LYS A 138 37.68 7.10 26.62
N ALA A 139 38.85 7.74 26.55
CA ALA A 139 39.29 8.41 25.33
C ALA A 139 39.70 7.39 24.25
N HIS A 140 40.40 6.32 24.63
CA HIS A 140 40.72 5.20 23.74
C HIS A 140 39.44 4.57 23.17
N ILE A 141 38.48 4.16 24.01
CA ILE A 141 37.29 3.49 23.50
C ILE A 141 36.40 4.40 22.64
N ASN A 142 36.34 5.70 22.97
CA ASN A 142 35.62 6.66 22.16
C ASN A 142 36.29 6.90 20.81
N ARG A 143 37.64 6.90 20.78
CA ARG A 143 38.43 6.94 19.54
C ARG A 143 38.17 5.68 18.70
N ALA A 144 38.22 4.50 19.30
CA ALA A 144 37.88 3.23 18.66
C ALA A 144 36.49 3.27 18.01
N ARG A 145 35.49 3.77 18.74
CA ARG A 145 34.11 3.91 18.24
C ARG A 145 34.03 4.81 17.01
N VAL A 146 34.73 5.93 16.99
CA VAL A 146 34.75 6.84 15.83
C VAL A 146 35.54 6.25 14.66
N LEU A 147 36.69 5.62 14.91
CA LEU A 147 37.47 4.92 13.89
C LEU A 147 36.64 3.84 13.19
N ARG A 148 35.85 3.08 13.96
CA ARG A 148 34.88 2.12 13.43
C ARG A 148 33.85 2.79 12.51
N MET A 149 33.25 3.91 12.94
CA MET A 149 32.29 4.67 12.12
C MET A 149 32.91 5.23 10.84
N LEU A 150 34.21 5.53 10.87
CA LEU A 150 35.03 5.95 9.72
C LEU A 150 35.56 4.78 8.88
N GLN A 151 35.07 3.56 9.09
CA GLN A 151 35.48 2.34 8.37
C GLN A 151 36.97 2.01 8.53
N ARG A 152 37.55 2.30 9.70
CA ARG A 152 38.95 1.98 10.08
C ARG A 152 39.00 1.00 11.27
N PRO A 153 38.43 -0.22 11.14
CA PRO A 153 38.28 -1.13 12.27
C PRO A 153 39.61 -1.74 12.77
N ALA A 154 40.64 -1.82 11.93
CA ALA A 154 41.95 -2.34 12.36
C ALA A 154 42.62 -1.41 13.39
N GLU A 155 42.60 -0.10 13.14
CA GLU A 155 43.09 0.90 14.10
C GLU A 155 42.20 1.00 15.33
N ALA A 156 40.88 0.83 15.17
CA ALA A 156 39.95 0.80 16.28
C ALA A 156 40.23 -0.34 17.27
N LEU A 157 40.75 -1.48 16.79
CA LEU A 157 41.04 -2.64 17.62
C LEU A 157 42.15 -2.35 18.63
N GLU A 158 43.22 -1.67 18.21
CA GLU A 158 44.33 -1.29 19.09
C GLU A 158 43.84 -0.39 20.24
N ASP A 159 42.97 0.56 19.94
CA ASP A 159 42.36 1.44 20.94
C ASP A 159 41.41 0.69 21.89
N ALA A 160 40.63 -0.27 21.36
CA ALA A 160 39.74 -1.07 22.18
C ALA A 160 40.54 -2.00 23.13
N ASP A 161 41.64 -2.58 22.66
CA ASP A 161 42.56 -3.37 23.47
C ASP A 161 43.17 -2.53 24.59
N ALA A 162 43.69 -1.35 24.27
CA ALA A 162 44.24 -0.42 25.26
C ALA A 162 43.20 0.01 26.32
N ALA A 163 41.95 0.26 25.91
CA ALA A 163 40.88 0.61 26.84
C ALA A 163 40.57 -0.54 27.82
N ILE A 164 40.54 -1.79 27.34
CA ILE A 164 40.29 -2.99 28.17
C ILE A 164 41.46 -3.27 29.12
N GLU A 165 42.71 -3.07 28.68
CA GLU A 165 43.88 -3.19 29.55
C GLU A 165 43.83 -2.19 30.73
N LEU A 166 43.35 -0.96 30.46
CA LEU A 166 43.22 0.09 31.46
C LEU A 166 42.04 -0.11 32.43
N GLU A 167 40.87 -0.53 31.92
CA GLU A 167 39.69 -0.84 32.74
C GLU A 167 39.10 -2.22 32.38
N PRO A 168 39.65 -3.32 32.93
CA PRO A 168 39.26 -4.67 32.55
C PRO A 168 37.87 -5.07 33.03
N GLU A 169 37.21 -4.32 33.92
CA GLU A 169 35.87 -4.63 34.43
C GLU A 169 34.75 -3.87 33.69
N ASN A 170 35.10 -3.10 32.64
CA ASN A 170 34.13 -2.32 31.89
C ASN A 170 33.52 -3.15 30.75
N SER A 171 32.29 -3.63 30.94
CA SER A 171 31.55 -4.42 29.93
C SER A 171 31.39 -3.69 28.59
N GLY A 172 31.19 -2.37 28.63
CA GLY A 172 31.01 -1.54 27.43
C GLY A 172 32.23 -1.55 26.50
N PHE A 173 33.43 -1.77 27.02
CA PHE A 173 34.64 -1.81 26.20
C PHE A 173 34.74 -3.12 25.41
N ARG A 174 34.40 -4.25 26.04
CA ARG A 174 34.30 -5.55 25.36
C ARG A 174 33.19 -5.57 24.33
N TRP A 175 32.05 -4.93 24.64
CA TRP A 175 30.99 -4.75 23.66
C TRP A 175 31.48 -4.00 22.40
N ILE A 176 32.16 -2.86 22.56
CA ILE A 176 32.69 -2.11 21.42
C ILE A 176 33.74 -2.93 20.65
N ARG A 177 34.61 -3.67 21.35
CA ARG A 177 35.57 -4.58 20.72
C ARG A 177 34.89 -5.70 19.93
N GLY A 178 33.81 -6.26 20.46
CA GLY A 178 32.99 -7.26 19.77
C GLY A 178 32.44 -6.72 18.45
N LEU A 179 31.92 -5.48 18.45
CA LEU A 179 31.47 -4.80 17.23
C LEU A 179 32.63 -4.59 16.22
N ILE A 180 33.82 -4.25 16.70
CA ILE A 180 35.01 -4.08 15.85
C ILE A 180 35.39 -5.41 15.19
N PHE A 181 35.35 -6.53 15.91
CA PHE A 181 35.62 -7.85 15.32
C PHE A 181 34.60 -8.24 14.24
N ILE A 182 33.32 -7.87 14.42
CA ILE A 182 32.29 -8.07 13.37
C ILE A 182 32.64 -7.27 12.12
N ASP A 183 33.05 -6.02 12.25
CA ASP A 183 33.46 -5.17 11.13
C ASP A 183 34.72 -5.72 10.43
N LEU A 184 35.62 -6.36 11.19
CA LEU A 184 36.78 -7.12 10.70
C LEU A 184 36.44 -8.50 10.09
N LYS A 185 35.16 -8.83 9.95
CA LYS A 185 34.67 -10.12 9.43
C LYS A 185 35.11 -11.33 10.28
N GLN A 186 35.26 -11.13 11.58
CA GLN A 186 35.59 -12.16 12.57
C GLN A 186 34.46 -12.32 13.61
N PRO A 187 33.25 -12.76 13.20
CA PRO A 187 32.07 -12.74 14.06
C PRO A 187 32.17 -13.68 15.28
N ILE A 188 32.94 -14.78 15.20
CA ILE A 188 33.16 -15.68 16.35
C ILE A 188 33.89 -14.96 17.49
N ARG A 189 34.94 -14.19 17.18
CA ARG A 189 35.62 -13.34 18.17
C ARG A 189 34.72 -12.22 18.67
N GLY A 190 33.84 -11.72 17.82
CA GLY A 190 32.78 -10.79 18.22
C GLY A 190 31.87 -11.38 19.29
N LEU A 191 31.44 -12.63 19.10
CA LEU A 191 30.58 -13.36 20.02
C LEU A 191 31.28 -13.63 21.36
N GLU A 192 32.56 -14.03 21.35
CA GLU A 192 33.37 -14.19 22.57
C GLU A 192 33.39 -12.90 23.40
N ASN A 193 33.62 -11.74 22.76
CA ASN A 193 33.63 -10.46 23.46
C ASN A 193 32.24 -10.04 23.99
N PHE A 194 31.15 -10.42 23.30
CA PHE A 194 29.80 -10.21 23.82
C PHE A 194 29.50 -11.12 25.02
N ASN A 195 29.99 -12.36 25.03
CA ASN A 195 29.88 -13.24 26.19
C ASN A 195 30.59 -12.62 27.40
N ASP A 196 31.85 -12.22 27.24
CA ASP A 196 32.61 -11.58 28.32
C ASP A 196 31.94 -10.28 28.82
N ALA A 197 31.34 -9.49 27.91
CA ALA A 197 30.61 -8.28 28.29
C ALA A 197 29.35 -8.59 29.11
N ILE A 198 28.63 -9.65 28.77
CA ILE A 198 27.43 -10.12 29.48
C ILE A 198 27.81 -10.72 30.83
N ASP A 199 28.91 -11.44 30.94
CA ASP A 199 29.41 -11.98 32.22
C ASP A 199 29.70 -10.85 33.24
N LEU A 200 30.19 -9.70 32.75
CA LEU A 200 30.40 -8.51 33.56
C LEU A 200 29.12 -7.71 33.83
N SER A 201 28.15 -7.76 32.93
CA SER A 201 26.90 -6.99 33.02
C SER A 201 25.69 -7.83 32.61
N PRO A 202 25.29 -8.82 33.44
CA PRO A 202 24.26 -9.80 33.06
C PRO A 202 22.85 -9.21 32.96
N ASN A 203 22.66 -7.97 33.42
CA ASN A 203 21.39 -7.25 33.42
C ASN A 203 21.36 -6.11 32.39
N ASP A 204 22.23 -6.14 31.38
CA ASP A 204 22.18 -5.21 30.26
C ASP A 204 21.39 -5.82 29.09
N ALA A 205 20.14 -5.34 28.93
CA ALA A 205 19.24 -5.80 27.88
C ALA A 205 19.81 -5.57 26.46
N GLU A 206 20.55 -4.48 26.25
CA GLU A 206 21.11 -4.16 24.94
C GLU A 206 22.22 -5.17 24.58
N LEU A 207 23.07 -5.55 25.54
CA LEU A 207 24.11 -6.58 25.32
C LEU A 207 23.50 -7.94 24.98
N LEU A 208 22.47 -8.36 25.72
CA LEU A 208 21.74 -9.60 25.47
C LEU A 208 21.13 -9.62 24.06
N VAL A 209 20.45 -8.54 23.68
CA VAL A 209 19.87 -8.41 22.33
C VAL A 209 20.96 -8.43 21.25
N ARG A 210 22.07 -7.72 21.44
CA ARG A 210 23.18 -7.69 20.47
C ARG A 210 23.81 -9.06 20.29
N ARG A 211 23.98 -9.83 21.36
CA ARG A 211 24.43 -11.22 21.29
C ARG A 211 23.43 -12.09 20.54
N ALA A 212 22.14 -12.01 20.89
CA ALA A 212 21.09 -12.78 20.23
C ALA A 212 21.00 -12.48 18.72
N ILE A 213 21.15 -11.22 18.30
CA ILE A 213 21.23 -10.82 16.88
C ILE A 213 22.43 -11.49 16.21
N LEU A 214 23.62 -11.44 16.83
CA LEU A 214 24.82 -12.02 16.24
C LEU A 214 24.72 -13.54 16.11
N ILE A 215 24.19 -14.24 17.11
CA ILE A 215 23.93 -15.68 17.04
C ILE A 215 22.93 -15.97 15.91
N HIS A 216 21.84 -15.19 15.81
CA HIS A 216 20.89 -15.34 14.71
C HIS A 216 21.54 -15.18 13.33
N GLU A 217 22.35 -14.14 13.12
CA GLU A 217 23.09 -13.92 11.86
C GLU A 217 24.08 -15.05 11.55
N LEU A 218 24.68 -15.63 12.59
CA LEU A 218 25.55 -16.81 12.49
C LEU A 218 24.78 -18.12 12.26
N ASN A 219 23.45 -18.16 12.43
CA ASN A 219 22.61 -19.34 12.21
C ASN A 219 21.95 -19.37 10.80
N GLU A 220 22.05 -18.30 10.01
CA GLU A 220 21.57 -18.24 8.61
C GLU A 220 22.21 -19.37 7.74
N PRO A 221 21.56 -19.87 6.66
CA PRO A 221 21.64 -21.27 6.17
C PRO A 221 23.01 -21.80 5.71
N LYS A 222 24.07 -21.01 5.79
CA LYS A 222 25.46 -21.40 5.48
C LYS A 222 26.30 -21.68 6.75
N SER A 223 25.86 -21.25 7.92
CA SER A 223 26.63 -21.37 9.17
C SER A 223 25.78 -22.14 10.18
N ARG A 224 26.21 -23.37 10.44
CA ARG A 224 25.47 -24.39 11.19
C ARG A 224 25.70 -24.19 12.69
N TYR A 225 25.20 -23.10 13.26
CA TYR A 225 24.99 -22.98 14.70
C TYR A 225 23.50 -23.23 14.96
N GLU A 226 23.18 -24.26 15.72
CA GLU A 226 21.79 -24.69 16.00
C GLU A 226 21.31 -24.15 17.36
N ASP A 227 21.87 -23.04 17.85
CA ASP A 227 21.62 -22.50 19.20
C ASP A 227 20.45 -21.49 19.23
N PHE A 228 19.31 -21.85 18.65
CA PHE A 228 18.08 -21.06 18.78
C PHE A 228 17.62 -20.93 20.25
N GLU A 229 18.00 -21.86 21.13
CA GLU A 229 17.71 -21.76 22.57
C GLU A 229 18.57 -20.70 23.28
N ALA A 230 19.81 -20.45 22.83
CA ALA A 230 20.62 -19.36 23.36
C ALA A 230 20.02 -18.00 22.98
N ILE A 231 19.55 -17.85 21.73
CA ILE A 231 18.79 -16.68 21.27
C ILE A 231 17.57 -16.47 22.17
N LYS A 232 16.78 -17.53 22.41
CA LYS A 232 15.58 -17.45 23.24
C LYS A 232 15.89 -17.02 24.67
N THR A 233 16.93 -17.58 25.28
CA THR A 233 17.36 -17.25 26.65
C THR A 233 17.70 -15.77 26.77
N ASP A 234 18.49 -15.24 25.83
CA ASP A 234 18.88 -13.83 25.81
C ASP A 234 17.69 -12.90 25.57
N VAL A 235 16.84 -13.27 24.62
CA VAL A 235 15.62 -12.51 24.29
C VAL A 235 14.66 -12.47 25.47
N ASP A 236 14.44 -13.59 26.16
CA ASP A 236 13.57 -13.62 27.35
C ASP A 236 14.13 -12.73 28.44
N ARG A 237 15.42 -12.85 28.74
CA ARG A 237 16.06 -12.02 29.77
C ARG A 237 16.02 -10.54 29.40
N ALA A 238 16.25 -10.20 28.14
CA ALA A 238 16.15 -8.83 27.64
C ALA A 238 14.73 -8.29 27.77
N LEU A 239 13.70 -9.11 27.52
CA LEU A 239 12.30 -8.72 27.67
C LEU A 239 11.85 -8.68 29.14
N GLU A 240 12.46 -9.41 30.05
CA GLU A 240 12.24 -9.21 31.50
C GLU A 240 12.74 -7.84 31.97
N LEU A 241 13.88 -7.39 31.42
CA LEU A 241 14.48 -6.09 31.74
C LEU A 241 13.77 -4.94 31.01
N VAL A 242 13.41 -5.16 29.74
CA VAL A 242 12.76 -4.20 28.85
C VAL A 242 11.63 -4.90 28.07
N PRO A 243 10.41 -4.96 28.64
CA PRO A 243 9.27 -5.75 28.11
C PRO A 243 8.83 -5.49 26.67
N ASP A 244 9.18 -4.32 26.15
CA ASP A 244 8.76 -3.85 24.84
C ASP A 244 9.96 -3.51 23.92
N HIS A 245 11.11 -4.16 24.14
CA HIS A 245 12.28 -3.97 23.29
C HIS A 245 12.00 -4.44 21.85
N PRO A 246 12.02 -3.56 20.83
CA PRO A 246 11.60 -3.92 19.48
C PRO A 246 12.44 -5.07 18.88
N GLU A 247 13.77 -4.96 18.94
CA GLU A 247 14.66 -5.97 18.36
C GLU A 247 14.55 -7.33 19.05
N ALA A 248 14.37 -7.37 20.37
CA ALA A 248 14.13 -8.62 21.10
C ALA A 248 12.82 -9.27 20.66
N LEU A 249 11.74 -8.48 20.49
CA LEU A 249 10.45 -8.97 19.99
C LEU A 249 10.52 -9.48 18.55
N PHE A 250 11.37 -8.88 17.71
CA PHE A 250 11.63 -9.38 16.36
C PHE A 250 12.26 -10.77 16.40
N LEU A 251 13.33 -10.94 17.18
CA LEU A 251 14.02 -12.21 17.35
C LEU A 251 13.12 -13.28 17.98
N LEU A 252 12.28 -12.89 18.94
CA LEU A 252 11.28 -13.79 19.52
C LEU A 252 10.28 -14.27 18.46
N GLY A 253 9.84 -13.38 17.58
CA GLY A 253 8.99 -13.71 16.45
C GLY A 253 9.64 -14.73 15.51
N GLN A 254 10.93 -14.55 15.20
CA GLN A 254 11.69 -15.50 14.39
C GLN A 254 11.88 -16.85 15.07
N TYR A 255 12.14 -16.86 16.38
CA TYR A 255 12.22 -18.09 17.17
C TYR A 255 10.90 -18.88 17.11
N HIS A 256 9.76 -18.20 17.26
CA HIS A 256 8.46 -18.85 17.15
C HIS A 256 8.14 -19.33 15.74
N GLU A 257 8.56 -18.61 14.68
CA GLU A 257 8.49 -19.11 13.30
C GLU A 257 9.32 -20.40 13.15
N PHE A 258 10.52 -20.47 13.73
CA PHE A 258 11.36 -21.68 13.73
C PHE A 258 10.72 -22.85 14.50
N LYS A 259 10.00 -22.58 15.59
CA LYS A 259 9.24 -23.58 16.34
C LYS A 259 7.89 -23.95 15.71
N GLU A 260 7.59 -23.44 14.52
CA GLU A 260 6.33 -23.66 13.81
C GLU A 260 5.10 -23.19 14.62
N ASP A 261 5.28 -22.16 15.45
CA ASP A 261 4.22 -21.48 16.19
C ASP A 261 3.95 -20.07 15.62
N PRO A 262 3.24 -19.95 14.49
CA PRO A 262 2.96 -18.68 13.86
C PRO A 262 2.03 -17.80 14.70
N ALA A 263 1.30 -18.34 15.69
CA ALA A 263 0.44 -17.55 16.57
C ALA A 263 1.27 -16.75 17.58
N ALA A 264 2.24 -17.39 18.24
CA ALA A 264 3.19 -16.72 19.13
C ALA A 264 4.15 -15.80 18.34
N ALA A 265 4.55 -16.20 17.13
CA ALA A 265 5.37 -15.37 16.25
C ALA A 265 4.65 -14.07 15.86
N PHE A 266 3.37 -14.18 15.49
CA PHE A 266 2.54 -13.03 15.19
C PHE A 266 2.44 -12.06 16.37
N ASP A 267 2.18 -12.57 17.59
CA ASP A 267 2.07 -11.75 18.80
C ASP A 267 3.35 -10.96 19.06
N SER A 268 4.50 -11.63 18.92
CA SER A 268 5.82 -11.03 19.10
C SER A 268 6.08 -9.92 18.07
N TYR A 269 5.87 -10.20 16.78
CA TYR A 269 6.00 -9.18 15.74
C TYR A 269 5.02 -8.03 15.91
N PHE A 270 3.81 -8.30 16.39
CA PHE A 270 2.78 -7.27 16.58
C PHE A 270 3.15 -6.33 17.73
N ARG A 271 3.57 -6.88 18.87
CA ARG A 271 4.09 -6.09 20.00
C ARG A 271 5.27 -5.23 19.57
N GLY A 272 6.22 -5.80 18.81
CA GLY A 272 7.39 -5.09 18.32
C GLY A 272 7.03 -3.98 17.34
N TYR A 273 6.13 -4.27 16.40
CA TYR A 273 5.63 -3.31 15.42
C TYR A 273 4.93 -2.12 16.08
N ARG A 274 4.17 -2.32 17.17
CA ARG A 274 3.55 -1.20 17.92
C ARG A 274 4.56 -0.20 18.48
N LYS A 275 5.82 -0.62 18.68
CA LYS A 275 6.89 0.22 19.21
C LYS A 275 7.74 0.84 18.11
N LEU A 276 7.95 0.11 17.01
CA LEU A 276 8.74 0.56 15.87
C LEU A 276 8.02 0.27 14.52
N PRO A 277 6.95 1.02 14.19
CA PRO A 277 6.12 0.75 13.01
C PRO A 277 6.87 0.87 11.66
N GLN A 278 7.99 1.58 11.64
CA GLN A 278 8.83 1.80 10.47
C GLN A 278 9.77 0.62 10.15
N ASP A 279 9.89 -0.37 11.03
CA ASP A 279 10.74 -1.54 10.78
C ASP A 279 10.06 -2.50 9.79
N ALA A 280 10.56 -2.50 8.55
CA ALA A 280 10.06 -3.37 7.49
C ALA A 280 10.21 -4.87 7.80
N ARG A 281 11.13 -5.26 8.69
CA ARG A 281 11.33 -6.67 9.07
C ARG A 281 10.16 -7.18 9.90
N MET A 282 9.72 -6.38 10.88
CA MET A 282 8.52 -6.65 11.69
C MET A 282 7.29 -6.81 10.82
N TRP A 283 7.15 -5.90 9.87
CA TRP A 283 6.07 -5.93 8.90
C TRP A 283 6.04 -7.21 8.06
N ASN A 284 7.19 -7.61 7.51
CA ASN A 284 7.29 -8.82 6.71
C ASN A 284 6.97 -10.07 7.55
N GLY A 285 7.44 -10.12 8.80
CA GLY A 285 7.13 -11.19 9.75
C GLY A 285 5.63 -11.30 10.05
N LEU A 286 4.95 -10.16 10.28
CA LEU A 286 3.50 -10.10 10.46
C LEU A 286 2.75 -10.64 9.24
N GLN A 287 3.13 -10.22 8.03
CA GLN A 287 2.45 -10.69 6.81
C GLN A 287 2.58 -12.21 6.62
N ARG A 288 3.78 -12.77 6.83
CA ARG A 288 4.03 -14.22 6.69
C ARG A 288 3.26 -15.03 7.73
N THR A 289 3.40 -14.68 9.01
CA THR A 289 2.76 -15.40 10.12
C THR A 289 1.25 -15.30 10.06
N CYS A 290 0.72 -14.14 9.69
CA CYS A 290 -0.71 -13.96 9.48
C CYS A 290 -1.23 -14.86 8.36
N ARG A 291 -0.53 -14.91 7.21
CA ARG A 291 -0.88 -15.79 6.10
C ARG A 291 -0.90 -17.27 6.47
N SER A 292 0.13 -17.76 7.17
CA SER A 292 0.19 -19.17 7.61
C SER A 292 -0.99 -19.51 8.52
N GLN A 293 -1.33 -18.64 9.48
CA GLN A 293 -2.49 -18.86 10.35
C GLN A 293 -3.83 -18.93 9.58
N PHE A 294 -3.96 -18.15 8.50
CA PHE A 294 -5.14 -18.17 7.63
C PHE A 294 -5.23 -19.44 6.77
N GLU A 295 -4.13 -19.85 6.14
CA GLU A 295 -4.09 -21.04 5.27
C GLU A 295 -4.32 -22.35 6.06
N GLU A 296 -3.94 -22.38 7.35
CA GLU A 296 -4.09 -23.54 8.22
C GLU A 296 -5.46 -23.65 8.91
N GLY A 297 -6.40 -22.72 8.67
CA GLY A 297 -7.75 -22.77 9.24
C GLY A 297 -7.82 -22.49 10.75
N ARG A 298 -6.83 -21.78 11.32
CA ARG A 298 -6.83 -21.44 12.76
C ARG A 298 -8.01 -20.53 13.15
N ASP A 299 -8.31 -20.52 14.45
CA ASP A 299 -9.48 -19.87 15.08
C ASP A 299 -9.87 -18.50 14.47
N PRO A 300 -11.02 -18.41 13.77
CA PRO A 300 -11.55 -17.16 13.23
C PRO A 300 -11.69 -16.05 14.29
N ALA A 301 -11.95 -16.40 15.56
CA ALA A 301 -12.03 -15.42 16.65
C ALA A 301 -10.69 -14.72 16.91
N ARG A 302 -9.57 -15.46 16.80
CA ARG A 302 -8.22 -14.87 16.92
C ARG A 302 -7.93 -13.93 15.76
N VAL A 303 -8.33 -14.30 14.54
CA VAL A 303 -8.26 -13.42 13.36
C VAL A 303 -9.04 -12.12 13.59
N TYR A 304 -10.24 -12.20 14.17
CA TYR A 304 -11.03 -11.01 14.50
C TYR A 304 -10.37 -10.14 15.56
N GLN A 305 -9.86 -10.75 16.63
CA GLN A 305 -9.16 -10.01 17.67
C GLN A 305 -7.93 -9.29 17.10
N ILE A 306 -7.17 -9.97 16.23
CA ILE A 306 -6.05 -9.38 15.52
C ILE A 306 -6.50 -8.15 14.71
N LEU A 307 -7.59 -8.27 13.95
CA LEU A 307 -8.15 -7.14 13.20
C LEU A 307 -8.59 -5.97 14.09
N GLU A 308 -9.21 -6.23 15.24
CA GLU A 308 -9.60 -5.20 16.22
C GLU A 308 -8.38 -4.57 16.93
N ASP A 309 -7.35 -5.36 17.22
CA ASP A 309 -6.10 -4.86 17.80
C ASP A 309 -5.36 -3.98 16.77
N PHE A 310 -5.39 -4.36 15.49
CA PHE A 310 -4.93 -3.47 14.42
C PHE A 310 -5.76 -2.17 14.45
N LYS A 311 -7.10 -2.25 14.39
CA LYS A 311 -7.98 -1.05 14.47
C LYS A 311 -7.60 -0.08 15.59
N ALA A 312 -7.48 -0.60 16.80
CA ALA A 312 -7.16 0.19 17.97
C ALA A 312 -5.76 0.80 17.90
N ALA A 313 -4.77 0.06 17.39
CA ALA A 313 -3.40 0.55 17.24
C ALA A 313 -3.26 1.65 16.16
N PHE A 314 -4.15 1.70 15.17
CA PHE A 314 -4.04 2.61 14.01
C PHE A 314 -4.97 3.80 14.01
N ALA A 315 -5.84 3.95 15.01
CA ALA A 315 -6.76 5.08 15.12
C ALA A 315 -6.06 6.47 15.16
N SER A 316 -4.74 6.52 15.36
CA SER A 316 -3.96 7.76 15.52
C SER A 316 -2.63 7.80 14.74
N SER A 317 -2.41 6.95 13.74
CA SER A 317 -1.09 6.77 13.11
C SER A 317 -1.00 7.32 11.67
N ASP A 318 0.04 8.09 11.37
CA ASP A 318 0.38 8.63 10.03
C ASP A 318 0.70 7.55 8.96
N TYR A 319 0.84 6.27 9.34
CA TYR A 319 1.26 5.16 8.47
C TYR A 319 0.11 4.44 7.73
N ALA A 320 -0.96 5.15 7.40
CA ALA A 320 -2.20 4.59 6.83
C ALA A 320 -2.01 3.74 5.56
N LEU A 321 -0.88 3.90 4.84
CA LEU A 321 -0.52 3.10 3.67
C LEU A 321 -0.18 1.63 3.99
N GLU A 322 0.78 1.40 4.89
CA GLU A 322 1.19 0.03 5.23
C GLU A 322 0.03 -0.69 5.93
N GLN A 323 -0.71 0.02 6.80
CA GLN A 323 -1.96 -0.45 7.41
C GLN A 323 -2.96 -1.01 6.39
N GLY A 324 -3.17 -0.28 5.29
CA GLY A 324 -4.06 -0.70 4.21
C GLY A 324 -3.62 -1.96 3.48
N ARG A 325 -2.31 -2.17 3.34
CA ARG A 325 -1.74 -3.38 2.75
C ARG A 325 -1.93 -4.59 3.64
N LEU A 326 -1.87 -4.42 4.97
CA LEU A 326 -2.08 -5.54 5.89
C LEU A 326 -3.51 -6.00 5.80
N LEU A 327 -4.43 -5.04 5.88
CA LEU A 327 -5.85 -5.32 5.82
C LEU A 327 -6.21 -5.94 4.47
N ALA A 328 -5.71 -5.40 3.36
CA ALA A 328 -5.91 -6.01 2.05
C ALA A 328 -5.30 -7.42 1.93
N ALA A 329 -4.16 -7.69 2.59
CA ALA A 329 -3.56 -9.02 2.64
C ALA A 329 -4.41 -9.98 3.50
N VAL A 330 -4.76 -9.59 4.73
CA VAL A 330 -5.63 -10.30 5.67
C VAL A 330 -6.98 -10.64 5.03
N PHE A 331 -7.60 -9.68 4.35
CA PHE A 331 -8.90 -9.87 3.69
C PHE A 331 -8.84 -10.68 2.39
N ALA A 332 -7.66 -10.81 1.76
CA ALA A 332 -7.51 -11.60 0.55
C ALA A 332 -7.58 -13.12 0.77
N PHE A 333 -7.42 -13.57 2.01
CA PHE A 333 -7.40 -15.00 2.38
C PHE A 333 -8.71 -15.50 2.98
N ILE A 334 -9.71 -14.62 3.14
CA ILE A 334 -11.05 -15.04 3.52
C ILE A 334 -11.71 -15.66 2.27
N PRO A 335 -12.11 -16.95 2.30
CA PRO A 335 -12.65 -17.63 1.13
C PRO A 335 -13.82 -16.84 0.55
N SER A 336 -13.87 -16.73 -0.78
CA SER A 336 -15.01 -16.20 -1.51
C SER A 336 -16.20 -17.16 -1.42
N GLY A 337 -16.76 -17.31 -0.22
CA GLY A 337 -18.02 -17.99 0.04
C GLY A 337 -19.21 -17.16 -0.44
N VAL A 338 -20.27 -17.86 -0.85
CA VAL A 338 -21.49 -17.35 -1.50
C VAL A 338 -21.95 -16.00 -0.94
N ALA A 339 -22.19 -15.06 -1.85
CA ALA A 339 -22.70 -13.73 -1.53
C ALA A 339 -23.96 -13.80 -0.64
N GLY A 340 -23.93 -13.06 0.48
CA GLY A 340 -25.15 -12.55 1.11
C GLY A 340 -25.55 -13.09 2.49
N THR A 341 -24.83 -14.02 3.12
CA THR A 341 -25.21 -14.51 4.47
C THR A 341 -24.07 -14.63 5.47
N ASP A 342 -22.82 -14.43 5.05
CA ASP A 342 -21.67 -14.57 5.94
C ASP A 342 -21.47 -13.28 6.78
N PRO A 343 -21.61 -13.33 8.12
CA PRO A 343 -21.35 -12.19 9.01
C PRO A 343 -19.92 -11.64 8.86
N VAL A 344 -19.01 -12.44 8.30
CA VAL A 344 -17.64 -12.05 7.96
C VAL A 344 -17.65 -10.95 6.89
N ARG A 345 -18.46 -11.06 5.84
CA ARG A 345 -18.46 -10.12 4.70
C ARG A 345 -19.17 -8.80 4.98
N LEU A 346 -20.26 -8.82 5.75
CA LEU A 346 -20.95 -7.60 6.19
C LEU A 346 -20.06 -6.75 7.11
N ARG A 347 -19.34 -7.39 8.04
CA ARG A 347 -18.38 -6.68 8.92
C ARG A 347 -17.11 -6.25 8.20
N GLN A 348 -16.70 -6.93 7.13
CA GLN A 348 -15.65 -6.46 6.23
C GLN A 348 -16.04 -5.14 5.58
N ASP A 349 -17.21 -5.07 4.95
CA ASP A 349 -17.66 -3.86 4.24
C ASP A 349 -17.83 -2.68 5.20
N ASP A 350 -18.45 -2.89 6.37
CA ASP A 350 -18.62 -1.85 7.40
C ASP A 350 -17.28 -1.35 7.94
N TYR A 351 -16.31 -2.24 8.13
CA TYR A 351 -15.01 -1.88 8.65
C TYR A 351 -14.15 -1.14 7.61
N LEU A 352 -14.12 -1.64 6.37
CA LEU A 352 -13.48 -0.94 5.25
C LEU A 352 -14.10 0.45 5.04
N GLU A 353 -15.43 0.56 5.19
CA GLU A 353 -16.14 1.85 5.15
C GLU A 353 -15.72 2.76 6.32
N SER A 354 -15.53 2.23 7.53
CA SER A 354 -15.05 3.01 8.68
C SER A 354 -13.61 3.52 8.49
N LEU A 355 -12.72 2.71 7.91
CA LEU A 355 -11.35 3.08 7.58
C LEU A 355 -11.29 4.15 6.50
N LEU A 356 -12.15 4.05 5.49
CA LEU A 356 -12.32 5.04 4.44
C LEU A 356 -12.84 6.36 5.00
N ARG A 357 -13.79 6.33 5.93
CA ARG A 357 -14.30 7.52 6.63
C ARG A 357 -13.25 8.15 7.54
N ALA A 358 -12.42 7.33 8.19
CA ALA A 358 -11.33 7.80 9.06
C ALA A 358 -10.13 8.34 8.26
N ASN A 359 -9.93 7.85 7.02
CA ASN A 359 -8.78 8.20 6.17
C ASN A 359 -9.21 8.56 4.74
N PRO A 360 -10.08 9.57 4.54
CA PRO A 360 -10.69 9.87 3.24
C PRO A 360 -9.69 10.33 2.17
N GLY A 361 -8.50 10.79 2.58
CA GLY A 361 -7.41 11.18 1.69
C GLY A 361 -6.45 10.06 1.28
N ASN A 362 -6.57 8.84 1.83
CA ASN A 362 -5.61 7.76 1.55
C ASN A 362 -5.98 6.98 0.28
N LEU A 363 -5.61 7.57 -0.86
CA LEU A 363 -5.86 7.07 -2.21
C LEU A 363 -5.24 5.68 -2.51
N ARG A 364 -4.15 5.31 -1.85
CA ARG A 364 -3.51 3.98 -2.01
C ARG A 364 -4.27 2.87 -1.28
N LEU A 365 -4.84 3.17 -0.11
CA LEU A 365 -5.75 2.27 0.61
C LEU A 365 -6.98 1.98 -0.26
N LEU A 366 -7.57 3.02 -0.85
CA LEU A 366 -8.67 2.93 -1.82
C LEU A 366 -8.32 2.07 -3.05
N TYR A 367 -7.13 2.25 -3.62
CA TYR A 367 -6.65 1.47 -4.77
C TYR A 367 -6.55 -0.05 -4.45
N HIS A 368 -5.97 -0.41 -3.30
CA HIS A 368 -5.82 -1.82 -2.91
C HIS A 368 -7.16 -2.48 -2.50
N LEU A 369 -8.08 -1.73 -1.90
CA LEU A 369 -9.43 -2.21 -1.55
C LEU A 369 -10.35 -2.35 -2.78
N HIS A 370 -10.20 -1.45 -3.76
CA HIS A 370 -10.96 -1.45 -5.01
C HIS A 370 -10.65 -2.64 -5.89
N ALA A 371 -9.37 -3.06 -5.96
CA ALA A 371 -8.96 -4.19 -6.77
C ALA A 371 -9.62 -5.52 -6.36
N ARG A 372 -10.31 -5.60 -5.21
CA ARG A 372 -10.84 -6.88 -4.68
C ARG A 372 -12.27 -6.88 -4.10
N VAL A 373 -12.87 -5.79 -3.61
CA VAL A 373 -14.08 -5.95 -2.74
C VAL A 373 -15.29 -5.04 -3.05
N ILE A 374 -15.17 -3.74 -3.32
CA ILE A 374 -16.32 -2.81 -3.23
C ILE A 374 -16.55 -2.02 -4.53
N GLY A 375 -17.19 -2.62 -5.53
CA GLY A 375 -17.33 -2.06 -6.88
C GLY A 375 -17.97 -0.65 -6.97
N ALA A 376 -19.13 -0.38 -6.37
CA ALA A 376 -19.85 0.88 -6.60
C ALA A 376 -19.46 2.02 -5.64
N LYS A 377 -19.25 1.73 -4.35
CA LYS A 377 -18.93 2.76 -3.33
C LYS A 377 -17.49 3.25 -3.44
N ALA A 378 -16.53 2.37 -3.76
CA ALA A 378 -15.15 2.78 -3.97
C ALA A 378 -14.99 3.63 -5.24
N GLU A 379 -15.74 3.32 -6.30
CA GLU A 379 -15.81 4.17 -7.49
C GLU A 379 -16.34 5.58 -7.15
N GLN A 380 -17.38 5.68 -6.31
CA GLN A 380 -17.91 6.98 -5.87
C GLN A 380 -16.88 7.80 -5.08
N ALA A 381 -16.11 7.17 -4.20
CA ALA A 381 -15.03 7.83 -3.46
C ALA A 381 -13.90 8.31 -4.38
N MET A 382 -13.46 7.49 -5.34
CA MET A 382 -12.46 7.88 -6.34
C MET A 382 -12.92 9.07 -7.18
N ARG A 383 -14.20 9.09 -7.56
CA ARG A 383 -14.81 10.22 -8.29
C ARG A 383 -14.77 11.51 -7.49
N ALA A 384 -14.99 11.46 -6.17
CA ALA A 384 -14.92 12.63 -5.30
C ALA A 384 -13.48 13.16 -5.22
N ILE A 385 -12.50 12.29 -5.09
CA ILE A 385 -11.09 12.71 -4.93
C ILE A 385 -10.53 13.38 -6.19
N VAL A 386 -10.91 12.90 -7.39
CA VAL A 386 -10.52 13.59 -8.63
C VAL A 386 -11.22 14.95 -8.76
N ARG A 387 -12.40 15.14 -8.16
CA ARG A 387 -13.11 16.45 -8.15
C ARG A 387 -12.49 17.42 -7.15
N ASP A 388 -12.12 16.94 -5.97
CA ASP A 388 -11.64 17.77 -4.84
C ASP A 388 -10.09 17.93 -4.85
N HIS A 389 -9.45 17.67 -5.99
CA HIS A 389 -8.00 17.54 -6.11
C HIS A 389 -7.24 18.85 -5.86
N ASP A 390 -6.30 18.84 -4.89
CA ASP A 390 -5.22 19.83 -4.74
C ASP A 390 -4.03 19.42 -5.63
N PRO A 391 -3.70 20.20 -6.69
CA PRO A 391 -2.64 19.86 -7.65
C PRO A 391 -1.24 19.72 -7.05
N ALA A 392 -1.00 20.25 -5.85
CA ALA A 392 0.34 20.34 -5.26
C ALA A 392 0.75 19.12 -4.41
N LYS A 393 -0.19 18.27 -3.96
CA LYS A 393 0.12 17.22 -2.96
C LYS A 393 0.04 15.78 -3.46
N ASP A 394 -0.87 15.44 -4.39
CA ASP A 394 -1.20 14.03 -4.69
C ASP A 394 -1.36 13.70 -6.20
N LYS A 395 -0.63 14.40 -7.07
CA LYS A 395 -0.71 14.28 -8.54
C LYS A 395 -0.63 12.82 -9.07
N PRO A 396 0.31 11.95 -8.63
CA PRO A 396 0.36 10.57 -9.11
C PRO A 396 -0.88 9.74 -8.76
N PHE A 397 -1.61 10.11 -7.70
CA PHE A 397 -2.73 9.35 -7.18
C PHE A 397 -4.06 9.73 -7.83
N ALA A 398 -4.27 11.01 -8.14
CA ALA A 398 -5.43 11.45 -8.91
C ALA A 398 -5.43 10.83 -10.32
N VAL A 399 -4.24 10.67 -10.92
CA VAL A 399 -4.06 9.97 -12.20
C VAL A 399 -4.52 8.52 -12.10
N LEU A 400 -4.14 7.79 -11.04
CA LEU A 400 -4.55 6.40 -10.83
C LEU A 400 -6.06 6.26 -10.64
N ALA A 401 -6.67 7.12 -9.82
CA ALA A 401 -8.11 7.12 -9.59
C ALA A 401 -8.89 7.38 -10.90
N ALA A 402 -8.44 8.33 -11.72
CA ALA A 402 -9.07 8.64 -13.00
C ALA A 402 -8.98 7.46 -14.00
N LEU A 403 -7.82 6.77 -14.06
CA LEU A 403 -7.66 5.59 -14.90
C LEU A 403 -8.57 4.42 -14.48
N GLU A 404 -8.72 4.21 -13.17
CA GLU A 404 -9.51 3.10 -12.64
C GLU A 404 -11.02 3.32 -12.84
N VAL A 405 -11.51 4.56 -12.63
CA VAL A 405 -12.90 4.92 -12.95
C VAL A 405 -13.17 4.70 -14.44
N ALA A 406 -12.22 5.04 -15.31
CA ALA A 406 -12.37 4.78 -16.75
C ALA A 406 -12.47 3.28 -17.08
N GLU A 407 -11.65 2.42 -16.47
CA GLU A 407 -11.73 0.97 -16.67
C GLU A 407 -13.03 0.37 -16.13
N ASN A 408 -13.50 0.82 -14.97
CA ASN A 408 -14.78 0.37 -14.40
C ASN A 408 -15.96 0.71 -15.28
N VAL A 409 -16.03 1.97 -15.73
CA VAL A 409 -17.12 2.42 -16.60
C VAL A 409 -17.13 1.60 -17.89
N GLN A 410 -15.97 1.27 -18.46
CA GLN A 410 -15.90 0.34 -19.62
C GLN A 410 -16.40 -1.07 -19.30
N MET A 411 -16.14 -1.57 -18.09
CA MET A 411 -16.49 -2.93 -17.67
C MET A 411 -17.98 -3.10 -17.30
N ARG A 412 -18.74 -2.01 -17.13
CA ARG A 412 -20.19 -2.05 -16.78
C ARG A 412 -21.05 -2.80 -17.79
N GLY A 413 -20.59 -2.92 -19.05
CA GLY A 413 -21.18 -3.83 -20.03
C GLY A 413 -22.69 -3.66 -20.20
N GLY A 414 -23.17 -2.42 -20.42
CA GLY A 414 -24.60 -2.13 -20.54
C GLY A 414 -25.36 -3.12 -21.42
N LEU A 415 -26.58 -3.49 -21.02
CA LEU A 415 -27.42 -4.49 -21.71
C LEU A 415 -27.88 -4.05 -23.11
N THR A 416 -27.72 -2.76 -23.45
CA THR A 416 -28.13 -2.16 -24.72
C THR A 416 -26.99 -1.38 -25.38
N THR A 417 -27.01 -1.30 -26.71
CA THR A 417 -26.01 -0.57 -27.52
C THR A 417 -25.98 0.95 -27.25
N GLU A 418 -27.05 1.51 -26.69
CA GLU A 418 -27.12 2.90 -26.26
C GLU A 418 -26.44 3.12 -24.90
N GLN A 419 -26.67 2.21 -23.94
CA GLN A 419 -26.04 2.31 -22.62
C GLN A 419 -24.53 2.09 -22.72
N GLN A 420 -24.10 1.10 -23.53
CA GLN A 420 -22.69 0.89 -23.81
C GLN A 420 -22.03 2.14 -24.41
N ALA A 421 -22.70 2.85 -25.32
CA ALA A 421 -22.16 4.08 -25.90
C ALA A 421 -22.01 5.22 -24.87
N LYS A 422 -22.94 5.32 -23.91
CA LYS A 422 -22.85 6.26 -22.79
C LYS A 422 -21.69 5.92 -21.86
N ASP A 423 -21.53 4.65 -21.52
CA ASP A 423 -20.45 4.14 -20.68
C ASP A 423 -19.08 4.37 -21.37
N TYR A 424 -18.94 4.06 -22.65
CA TYR A 424 -17.70 4.33 -23.40
C TYR A 424 -17.34 5.82 -23.43
N LYS A 425 -18.33 6.70 -23.63
CA LYS A 425 -18.11 8.15 -23.61
C LYS A 425 -17.63 8.62 -22.24
N GLU A 426 -18.28 8.18 -21.17
CA GLU A 426 -17.90 8.52 -19.80
C GLU A 426 -16.48 8.00 -19.48
N ALA A 427 -16.12 6.79 -19.90
CA ALA A 427 -14.76 6.28 -19.74
C ALA A 427 -13.71 7.16 -20.45
N GLY A 428 -14.03 7.69 -21.63
CA GLY A 428 -13.20 8.64 -22.35
C GLY A 428 -12.99 9.96 -21.59
N GLU A 429 -14.04 10.47 -20.94
CA GLU A 429 -13.96 11.69 -20.11
C GLU A 429 -13.03 11.51 -18.91
N TRP A 430 -13.04 10.34 -18.28
CA TRP A 430 -12.13 10.01 -17.17
C TRP A 430 -10.69 9.79 -17.62
N LEU A 431 -10.47 9.21 -18.81
CA LEU A 431 -9.13 9.14 -19.41
C LEU A 431 -8.57 10.51 -19.74
N MET A 432 -9.40 11.43 -20.25
CA MET A 432 -8.98 12.82 -20.51
C MET A 432 -8.56 13.52 -19.22
N LYS A 433 -9.29 13.34 -18.12
CA LYS A 433 -8.86 13.85 -16.80
C LYS A 433 -7.52 13.26 -16.37
N ALA A 434 -7.27 11.97 -16.60
CA ALA A 434 -5.97 11.36 -16.31
C ALA A 434 -4.83 11.98 -17.14
N VAL A 435 -5.09 12.32 -18.41
CA VAL A 435 -4.14 13.01 -19.31
C VAL A 435 -3.89 14.45 -18.85
N GLU A 436 -4.93 15.18 -18.44
CA GLU A 436 -4.79 16.54 -17.91
C GLU A 436 -3.95 16.55 -16.62
N LEU A 437 -4.15 15.54 -15.77
CA LEU A 437 -3.40 15.39 -14.52
C LEU A 437 -1.94 15.02 -14.77
N ASP A 438 -1.62 14.06 -15.64
CA ASP A 438 -0.23 13.74 -15.99
C ASP A 438 -0.08 13.25 -17.44
N PRO A 439 0.20 14.16 -18.39
CA PRO A 439 0.30 13.81 -19.80
C PRO A 439 1.55 12.97 -20.13
N ASN A 440 2.54 12.94 -19.24
CA ASN A 440 3.79 12.22 -19.47
C ASN A 440 3.78 10.79 -18.92
N SER A 441 2.76 10.40 -18.14
CA SER A 441 2.65 9.08 -17.54
C SER A 441 2.54 7.96 -18.58
N ASP A 442 3.48 7.02 -18.56
CA ASP A 442 3.44 5.81 -19.40
C ASP A 442 2.20 4.94 -19.13
N ARG A 443 1.63 5.02 -17.93
CA ARG A 443 0.40 4.31 -17.59
C ARG A 443 -0.80 4.94 -18.28
N VAL A 444 -0.87 6.28 -18.31
CA VAL A 444 -1.92 7.02 -19.03
C VAL A 444 -1.83 6.77 -20.54
N LYS A 445 -0.63 6.86 -21.11
CA LYS A 445 -0.40 6.59 -22.54
C LYS A 445 -0.89 5.19 -22.96
N ARG A 446 -0.55 4.16 -22.17
CA ARG A 446 -1.02 2.78 -22.41
C ARG A 446 -2.54 2.63 -22.29
N ALA A 447 -3.16 3.30 -21.31
CA ALA A 447 -4.60 3.26 -21.11
C ALA A 447 -5.35 3.94 -22.28
N VAL A 448 -4.86 5.07 -22.77
CA VAL A 448 -5.37 5.76 -23.97
C VAL A 448 -5.23 4.89 -25.21
N GLU A 449 -4.08 4.21 -25.40
CA GLU A 449 -3.89 3.30 -26.53
C GLU A 449 -4.86 2.11 -26.49
N LYS A 450 -5.06 1.52 -25.31
CA LYS A 450 -6.03 0.44 -25.08
C LYS A 450 -7.46 0.90 -25.34
N TYR A 451 -7.82 2.10 -24.89
CA TYR A 451 -9.11 2.72 -25.18
C TYR A 451 -9.31 2.87 -26.69
N ASN A 452 -8.38 3.51 -27.40
CA ASN A 452 -8.48 3.74 -28.85
C ASN A 452 -8.60 2.43 -29.65
N LYS A 453 -7.85 1.39 -29.26
CA LYS A 453 -7.98 0.06 -29.88
C LYS A 453 -9.39 -0.53 -29.73
N ARG A 454 -9.99 -0.43 -28.54
CA ARG A 454 -11.36 -0.91 -28.28
C ARG A 454 -12.41 -0.07 -29.02
N THR A 455 -12.25 1.25 -29.06
CA THR A 455 -13.18 2.15 -29.76
C THR A 455 -13.16 1.91 -31.26
N ASN A 456 -12.00 1.65 -31.86
CA ASN A 456 -11.87 1.33 -33.28
C ASN A 456 -12.46 -0.03 -33.65
N SER A 457 -12.39 -1.03 -32.75
CA SER A 457 -13.07 -2.32 -32.98
C SER A 457 -14.58 -2.16 -32.87
N PHE A 458 -15.07 -1.41 -31.87
CA PHE A 458 -16.49 -1.15 -31.67
C PHE A 458 -17.12 -0.38 -32.84
N THR A 459 -16.43 0.60 -33.41
CA THR A 459 -16.93 1.37 -34.57
C THR A 459 -16.95 0.54 -35.85
N ALA A 460 -15.98 -0.36 -36.05
CA ALA A 460 -15.94 -1.28 -37.18
C ALA A 460 -17.06 -2.34 -37.11
N GLU A 461 -17.31 -2.92 -35.93
CA GLU A 461 -18.43 -3.85 -35.70
C GLU A 461 -19.79 -3.16 -35.93
N ARG A 462 -19.96 -1.93 -35.44
CA ARG A 462 -21.19 -1.14 -35.67
C ARG A 462 -21.42 -0.82 -37.15
N ALA A 463 -20.35 -0.52 -37.90
CA ALA A 463 -20.45 -0.25 -39.33
C ALA A 463 -20.83 -1.52 -40.12
N ALA A 464 -20.28 -2.68 -39.73
CA ALA A 464 -20.63 -3.97 -40.33
C ALA A 464 -22.07 -4.40 -39.99
N GLU A 465 -22.51 -4.19 -38.76
CA GLU A 465 -23.87 -4.50 -38.31
C GLU A 465 -24.91 -3.57 -38.98
N ALA A 466 -24.62 -2.27 -39.09
CA ALA A 466 -25.47 -1.31 -39.79
C ALA A 466 -25.63 -1.66 -41.28
N LYS A 467 -24.55 -2.08 -41.95
CA LYS A 467 -24.60 -2.54 -43.34
C LYS A 467 -25.44 -3.81 -43.49
N THR A 468 -25.24 -4.77 -42.59
CA THR A 468 -26.01 -6.04 -42.58
C THR A 468 -27.51 -5.80 -42.36
N ASN A 469 -27.86 -4.85 -41.46
CA ASN A 469 -29.24 -4.47 -41.19
C ASN A 469 -29.88 -3.72 -42.37
N ALA A 470 -29.13 -2.86 -43.07
CA ALA A 470 -29.61 -2.19 -44.27
C ALA A 470 -29.85 -3.17 -45.42
N ASP A 471 -28.93 -4.11 -45.64
CA ASP A 471 -29.06 -5.17 -46.66
C ASP A 471 -30.25 -6.10 -46.38
N MET A 472 -30.49 -6.44 -45.11
CA MET A 472 -31.66 -7.21 -44.66
C MET A 472 -32.96 -6.46 -44.95
N ALA A 473 -33.05 -5.17 -44.57
CA ALA A 473 -34.25 -4.37 -44.77
C ALA A 473 -34.62 -4.22 -46.26
N ALA A 474 -33.61 -3.96 -47.12
CA ALA A 474 -33.83 -3.84 -48.56
C ALA A 474 -34.32 -5.16 -49.20
N GLN A 475 -33.75 -6.30 -48.80
CA GLN A 475 -34.18 -7.61 -49.30
C GLN A 475 -35.59 -7.98 -48.80
N PHE A 476 -35.89 -7.69 -47.54
CA PHE A 476 -37.22 -7.93 -46.97
C PHE A 476 -38.30 -7.11 -47.68
N GLU A 477 -38.04 -5.84 -47.97
CA GLU A 477 -39.01 -4.97 -48.66
C GLU A 477 -39.32 -5.46 -50.08
N SER A 478 -38.28 -5.89 -50.82
CA SER A 478 -38.43 -6.48 -52.14
C SER A 478 -39.25 -7.77 -52.12
N LEU A 479 -38.92 -8.69 -51.19
CA LEU A 479 -39.61 -9.97 -51.06
C LEU A 479 -41.06 -9.82 -50.56
N SER A 480 -41.31 -8.92 -49.61
CA SER A 480 -42.66 -8.65 -49.10
C SER A 480 -43.58 -8.05 -50.16
N THR A 481 -43.02 -7.23 -51.05
CA THR A 481 -43.74 -6.68 -52.20
C THR A 481 -44.09 -7.76 -53.22
N ARG A 482 -43.11 -8.59 -53.60
CA ARG A 482 -43.33 -9.71 -54.53
C ARG A 482 -44.34 -10.72 -54.00
N PHE A 483 -44.30 -11.01 -52.69
CA PHE A 483 -45.28 -11.86 -52.05
C PHE A 483 -46.69 -11.28 -52.08
N ARG A 484 -46.86 -9.99 -51.75
CA ARG A 484 -48.18 -9.33 -51.83
C ARG A 484 -48.75 -9.39 -53.25
N GLN A 485 -47.95 -9.08 -54.26
CA GLN A 485 -48.36 -9.16 -55.67
C GLN A 485 -48.75 -10.58 -56.08
N ALA A 486 -47.95 -11.58 -55.72
CA ALA A 486 -48.25 -12.98 -56.00
C ALA A 486 -49.54 -13.42 -55.30
N ARG A 487 -49.72 -13.04 -54.03
CA ARG A 487 -50.90 -13.37 -53.25
C ARG A 487 -52.17 -12.77 -53.86
N ASP A 488 -52.16 -11.49 -54.18
CA ASP A 488 -53.30 -10.81 -54.79
C ASP A 488 -53.66 -11.44 -56.15
N TYR A 489 -52.64 -11.81 -56.94
CA TYR A 489 -52.84 -12.46 -58.23
C TYR A 489 -53.42 -13.87 -58.09
N ILE A 490 -52.92 -14.68 -57.15
CA ILE A 490 -53.42 -16.03 -56.86
C ILE A 490 -54.86 -15.97 -56.32
N GLU A 491 -55.14 -15.11 -55.35
CA GLU A 491 -56.50 -14.98 -54.80
C GLU A 491 -57.50 -14.46 -55.85
N GLY A 492 -57.08 -13.53 -56.71
CA GLY A 492 -57.89 -13.02 -57.81
C GLY A 492 -58.19 -14.06 -58.90
N THR A 493 -57.18 -14.85 -59.27
CA THR A 493 -57.34 -15.95 -60.24
C THR A 493 -58.12 -17.12 -59.66
N ASP A 494 -57.99 -17.42 -58.36
CA ASP A 494 -58.82 -18.41 -57.66
C ASP A 494 -60.32 -18.07 -57.74
N ARG A 495 -60.66 -16.79 -57.55
CA ARG A 495 -62.05 -16.31 -57.73
C ARG A 495 -62.53 -16.47 -59.16
N THR A 496 -61.69 -16.09 -60.13
CA THR A 496 -62.02 -16.22 -61.57
C THR A 496 -62.21 -17.69 -61.97
N ALA A 497 -61.32 -18.58 -61.51
CA ALA A 497 -61.42 -20.01 -61.74
C ALA A 497 -62.69 -20.61 -61.11
N ALA A 498 -63.04 -20.20 -59.89
CA ALA A 498 -64.27 -20.61 -59.23
C ALA A 498 -65.52 -20.18 -60.01
N GLN A 499 -65.55 -18.95 -60.55
CA GLN A 499 -66.65 -18.47 -61.39
C GLN A 499 -66.79 -19.29 -62.68
N HIS A 500 -65.69 -19.61 -63.34
CA HIS A 500 -65.70 -20.48 -64.52
C HIS A 500 -66.18 -21.89 -64.19
N MET A 501 -65.75 -22.47 -63.06
CA MET A 501 -66.23 -23.78 -62.60
C MET A 501 -67.73 -23.77 -62.26
N ALA A 502 -68.24 -22.72 -61.61
CA ALA A 502 -69.67 -22.57 -61.34
C ALA A 502 -70.49 -22.48 -62.64
N ARG A 503 -70.01 -21.73 -63.64
CA ARG A 503 -70.65 -21.69 -64.98
C ARG A 503 -70.62 -23.06 -65.66
N ALA A 504 -69.51 -23.79 -65.54
CA ALA A 504 -69.38 -25.14 -66.09
C ALA A 504 -70.39 -26.12 -65.48
N GLN A 505 -70.67 -25.99 -64.18
CA GLN A 505 -71.68 -26.78 -63.46
C GLN A 505 -73.11 -26.37 -63.85
N GLU A 506 -73.38 -25.07 -63.95
CA GLU A 506 -74.71 -24.56 -64.29
C GLU A 506 -75.16 -24.97 -65.70
N VAL A 507 -74.24 -24.97 -66.68
CA VAL A 507 -74.49 -25.46 -68.04
C VAL A 507 -74.92 -26.93 -68.03
N LEU A 508 -74.33 -27.76 -67.16
CA LEU A 508 -74.70 -29.18 -67.05
C LEU A 508 -75.98 -29.39 -66.26
N ARG A 509 -76.26 -28.54 -65.24
CA ARG A 509 -77.46 -28.63 -64.39
C ARG A 509 -78.73 -28.23 -65.13
N THR A 510 -78.65 -27.28 -66.06
CA THR A 510 -79.82 -26.71 -66.77
C THR A 510 -80.17 -27.45 -68.06
N SER A 511 -79.32 -28.38 -68.52
CA SER A 511 -79.55 -29.18 -69.73
C SER A 511 -80.29 -30.48 -69.37
N LYS A 512 -81.53 -30.64 -69.86
CA LYS A 512 -82.38 -31.83 -69.56
C LYS A 512 -81.83 -33.14 -70.15
N ASP A 513 -81.14 -33.06 -71.29
CA ASP A 513 -80.40 -34.16 -71.93
C ASP A 513 -79.09 -33.55 -72.47
N ALA A 514 -78.01 -33.59 -71.68
CA ALA A 514 -76.74 -32.91 -71.99
C ALA A 514 -76.27 -33.15 -73.44
N ASN A 515 -76.61 -32.24 -74.35
CA ASN A 515 -76.27 -32.39 -75.76
C ASN A 515 -74.77 -32.12 -75.97
N ARG A 516 -74.23 -32.53 -77.12
CA ARG A 516 -72.81 -32.38 -77.44
C ARG A 516 -72.30 -30.93 -77.35
N GLY A 517 -73.17 -29.94 -77.60
CA GLY A 517 -72.86 -28.51 -77.49
C GLY A 517 -72.70 -28.03 -76.05
N ASP A 518 -73.51 -28.53 -75.12
CA ASP A 518 -73.44 -28.16 -73.71
C ASP A 518 -72.24 -28.82 -73.01
N MET A 519 -71.92 -30.07 -73.37
CA MET A 519 -70.69 -30.73 -72.93
C MET A 519 -69.44 -29.97 -73.40
N ASN A 520 -69.43 -29.49 -74.65
CA ASN A 520 -68.32 -28.69 -75.18
C ASN A 520 -68.19 -27.35 -74.44
N ARG A 521 -69.30 -26.64 -74.17
CA ARG A 521 -69.28 -25.38 -73.40
C ARG A 521 -68.79 -25.57 -71.96
N SER A 522 -69.23 -26.64 -71.29
CA SER A 522 -68.74 -26.99 -69.95
C SER A 522 -67.23 -27.28 -69.95
N ARG A 523 -66.72 -28.00 -70.97
CA ARG A 523 -65.28 -28.23 -71.15
C ARG A 523 -64.51 -26.92 -71.35
N THR A 524 -65.02 -26.00 -72.16
CA THR A 524 -64.39 -24.69 -72.36
C THR A 524 -64.27 -23.91 -71.05
N TYR A 525 -65.32 -23.87 -70.23
CA TYR A 525 -65.25 -23.21 -68.93
C TYR A 525 -64.27 -23.88 -67.96
N LYS A 526 -64.22 -25.22 -67.92
CA LYS A 526 -63.21 -25.95 -67.13
C LYS A 526 -61.78 -25.65 -67.60
N GLN A 527 -61.56 -25.55 -68.92
CA GLN A 527 -60.28 -25.16 -69.50
C GLN A 527 -59.88 -23.73 -69.09
N MET A 528 -60.82 -22.76 -69.16
CA MET A 528 -60.58 -21.38 -68.71
C MET A 528 -60.23 -21.30 -67.22
N ALA A 529 -60.91 -22.10 -66.38
CA ALA A 529 -60.59 -22.19 -64.96
C ALA A 529 -59.17 -22.74 -64.71
N TRP A 530 -58.80 -23.79 -65.46
CA TRP A 530 -57.47 -24.37 -65.42
C TRP A 530 -56.38 -23.40 -65.88
N ASP A 531 -56.58 -22.73 -67.01
CA ASP A 531 -55.60 -21.78 -67.56
C ASP A 531 -55.36 -20.60 -66.59
N ALA A 532 -56.43 -20.12 -65.94
CA ALA A 532 -56.33 -19.09 -64.90
C ALA A 532 -55.55 -19.56 -63.66
N LYS A 533 -55.76 -20.79 -63.20
CA LYS A 533 -55.00 -21.34 -62.07
C LYS A 533 -53.54 -21.60 -62.46
N LYS A 534 -53.28 -22.11 -63.66
CA LYS A 534 -51.92 -22.36 -64.17
C LYS A 534 -51.10 -21.08 -64.32
N SER A 535 -51.68 -20.01 -64.85
CA SER A 535 -50.98 -18.72 -64.96
C SER A 535 -50.65 -18.13 -63.59
N SER A 536 -51.51 -18.32 -62.58
CA SER A 536 -51.30 -17.84 -61.22
C SER A 536 -50.07 -18.43 -60.50
N MET A 537 -49.62 -19.61 -60.94
CA MET A 537 -48.49 -20.32 -60.32
C MET A 537 -47.13 -19.95 -60.92
N VAL A 538 -47.11 -19.14 -61.98
CA VAL A 538 -45.86 -18.69 -62.61
C VAL A 538 -45.05 -17.86 -61.61
N GLY A 539 -43.82 -18.29 -61.32
CA GLY A 539 -42.91 -17.58 -60.42
C GLY A 539 -43.06 -17.91 -58.93
N VAL A 540 -44.07 -18.69 -58.52
CA VAL A 540 -44.27 -19.12 -57.13
C VAL A 540 -43.08 -19.94 -56.61
N ASP A 541 -42.57 -20.88 -57.40
CA ASP A 541 -41.42 -21.72 -57.02
C ASP A 541 -40.15 -20.90 -56.79
N GLN A 542 -39.94 -19.85 -57.59
CA GLN A 542 -38.79 -18.97 -57.41
C GLN A 542 -38.96 -18.11 -56.16
N LEU A 543 -40.17 -17.61 -55.89
CA LEU A 543 -40.45 -16.82 -54.70
C LEU A 543 -40.28 -17.64 -53.40
N ILE A 544 -40.69 -18.92 -53.40
CA ILE A 544 -40.44 -19.85 -52.28
C ILE A 544 -38.94 -20.01 -52.03
N LYS A 545 -38.14 -20.22 -53.09
CA LYS A 545 -36.69 -20.33 -52.97
C LYS A 545 -36.06 -19.05 -52.41
N ASP A 546 -36.47 -17.89 -52.91
CA ASP A 546 -35.91 -16.60 -52.49
C ASP A 546 -36.24 -16.29 -51.02
N LEU A 547 -37.47 -16.58 -50.57
CA LEU A 547 -37.87 -16.44 -49.17
C LEU A 547 -37.12 -17.41 -48.26
N GLY A 548 -36.88 -18.65 -48.70
CA GLY A 548 -36.07 -19.63 -47.97
C GLY A 548 -34.63 -19.17 -47.82
N ALA A 549 -34.01 -18.69 -48.90
CA ALA A 549 -32.66 -18.15 -48.88
C ALA A 549 -32.53 -16.92 -47.97
N PHE A 550 -33.55 -16.05 -47.94
CA PHE A 550 -33.59 -14.90 -47.03
C PHE A 550 -33.61 -15.34 -45.56
N ARG A 551 -34.44 -16.34 -45.22
CA ARG A 551 -34.51 -16.89 -43.85
C ARG A 551 -33.17 -17.47 -43.40
N ASP A 552 -32.52 -18.23 -44.27
CA ASP A 552 -31.25 -18.90 -43.95
C ASP A 552 -30.09 -17.89 -43.84
N ARG A 553 -30.11 -16.82 -44.64
CA ARG A 553 -29.11 -15.75 -44.61
C ARG A 553 -29.23 -14.85 -43.39
N PHE A 554 -30.43 -14.67 -42.85
CA PHE A 554 -30.69 -13.79 -41.71
C PHE A 554 -31.38 -14.53 -40.54
N PRO A 555 -30.70 -15.52 -39.92
CA PRO A 555 -31.29 -16.36 -38.88
C PRO A 555 -31.68 -15.57 -37.61
N ASN A 556 -31.02 -14.43 -37.39
CA ASN A 556 -31.24 -13.53 -36.25
C ASN A 556 -32.10 -12.31 -36.60
N ALA A 557 -32.85 -12.34 -37.72
CA ALA A 557 -33.74 -11.24 -38.08
C ALA A 557 -34.77 -10.94 -36.96
N PRO A 558 -35.25 -9.69 -36.84
CA PRO A 558 -36.30 -9.34 -35.88
C PRO A 558 -37.46 -10.33 -35.94
N ARG A 559 -37.98 -10.72 -34.78
CA ARG A 559 -39.02 -11.74 -34.67
C ARG A 559 -40.19 -11.53 -35.65
N LYS A 560 -40.67 -10.29 -35.80
CA LYS A 560 -41.74 -9.94 -36.75
C LYS A 560 -41.41 -10.29 -38.21
N ILE A 561 -40.15 -10.11 -38.62
CA ILE A 561 -39.70 -10.44 -39.98
C ILE A 561 -39.64 -11.95 -40.17
N ARG A 562 -39.09 -12.68 -39.19
CA ARG A 562 -39.01 -14.15 -39.23
C ARG A 562 -40.39 -14.80 -39.28
N ASP A 563 -41.26 -14.40 -38.36
CA ASP A 563 -42.64 -14.91 -38.27
C ASP A 563 -43.38 -14.65 -39.60
N TRP A 564 -43.24 -13.45 -40.18
CA TRP A 564 -43.81 -13.13 -41.49
C TRP A 564 -43.23 -13.97 -42.63
N THR A 565 -41.90 -14.18 -42.67
CA THR A 565 -41.25 -14.97 -43.72
C THR A 565 -41.70 -16.43 -43.67
N ASP A 566 -41.82 -17.00 -42.47
CA ASP A 566 -42.30 -18.38 -42.28
C ASP A 566 -43.79 -18.51 -42.66
N GLU A 567 -44.63 -17.54 -42.30
CA GLU A 567 -46.03 -17.50 -42.73
C GLU A 567 -46.17 -17.43 -44.25
N ALA A 568 -45.38 -16.57 -44.91
CA ALA A 568 -45.37 -16.44 -46.37
C ALA A 568 -44.93 -17.73 -47.07
N LEU A 569 -43.87 -18.38 -46.57
CA LEU A 569 -43.40 -19.68 -47.07
C LEU A 569 -44.46 -20.77 -46.93
N ASN A 570 -45.09 -20.86 -45.76
CA ASN A 570 -46.15 -21.84 -45.50
C ASN A 570 -47.34 -21.63 -46.44
N TRP A 571 -47.76 -20.38 -46.62
CA TRP A 571 -48.88 -20.05 -47.50
C TRP A 571 -48.60 -20.40 -48.97
N LEU A 572 -47.43 -20.03 -49.50
CA LEU A 572 -47.05 -20.36 -50.88
C LEU A 572 -46.90 -21.86 -51.09
N THR A 573 -46.31 -22.56 -50.12
CA THR A 573 -46.14 -24.02 -50.18
C THR A 573 -47.50 -24.73 -50.19
N TYR A 574 -48.43 -24.27 -49.36
CA TYR A 574 -49.82 -24.74 -49.38
C TYR A 574 -50.46 -24.51 -50.75
N LYS A 575 -50.39 -23.29 -51.31
CA LYS A 575 -50.97 -22.98 -52.62
C LYS A 575 -50.36 -23.78 -53.77
N ARG A 576 -49.05 -24.05 -53.71
CA ARG A 576 -48.37 -24.95 -54.65
C ARG A 576 -48.90 -26.38 -54.55
N SER A 577 -49.11 -26.89 -53.33
CA SER A 577 -49.65 -28.24 -53.12
C SER A 577 -51.10 -28.36 -53.60
N GLU A 578 -51.94 -27.35 -53.33
CA GLU A 578 -53.31 -27.26 -53.83
C GLU A 578 -53.35 -27.28 -55.37
N PHE A 579 -52.45 -26.53 -56.02
CA PHE A 579 -52.34 -26.54 -57.48
C PHE A 579 -51.96 -27.91 -58.03
N ALA A 580 -51.00 -28.60 -57.41
CA ALA A 580 -50.58 -29.93 -57.84
C ALA A 580 -51.74 -30.95 -57.78
N GLU A 581 -52.60 -30.87 -56.74
CA GLU A 581 -53.79 -31.71 -56.64
C GLU A 581 -54.82 -31.39 -57.73
N ILE A 582 -55.05 -30.11 -58.01
CA ILE A 582 -55.95 -29.68 -59.09
C ILE A 582 -55.43 -30.14 -60.45
N GLN A 583 -54.11 -30.03 -60.68
CA GLN A 583 -53.46 -30.49 -61.90
C GLN A 583 -53.67 -31.99 -62.11
N GLN A 584 -53.51 -32.79 -61.06
CA GLN A 584 -53.71 -34.24 -61.13
C GLN A 584 -55.17 -34.61 -61.42
N LYS A 585 -56.15 -33.85 -60.90
CA LYS A 585 -57.59 -34.07 -61.19
C LYS A 585 -57.99 -33.60 -62.58
N PHE A 586 -57.24 -32.65 -63.17
CA PHE A 586 -57.53 -32.10 -64.48
C PHE A 586 -56.97 -32.96 -65.62
N GLN A 587 -55.77 -33.52 -65.42
CA GLN A 587 -55.17 -34.56 -66.27
C GLN A 587 -56.02 -35.83 -66.21
#